data_AF-A0A1G5MB95-F1
#
_entry.id   AF-A0A1G5MB95-F1
#
_cell.length_a   1.000
_cell.length_b   1.000
_cell.length_c   1.000
_cell.angle_alpha   90.00
_cell.angle_beta   90.00
_cell.angle_gamma   90.00
#
_symmetry.space_group_name_H-M   'P 1'
#
loop_
_entity.id
_entity.type
_entity.pdbx_description
1 polymer ?
#
loop_
_entity_poly.entity_id
_entity_poly.type
_entity_poly.pdbx_seq_one_letter_code
_entity_poly.pdbx_strand_id
1 'polypeptide(L)'
;MNTYVFETARRLLTDIYGALYEMESGHGFRCVKAERGQIFLYRPVAGLAEGNLGEIAFEIESHARRAGRGVVETRHFFRQLKVASGHPTERDSRYDWPRIGFTDKEEVTAIVLELKAFLGVGR
;
A
#
# COMPACT_ATOMS: atom_id res chain seq x y z
N MET A 1 -19.45 -8.04 3.10
CA MET A 1 -19.14 -6.93 2.18
C MET A 1 -17.68 -6.49 2.32
N ASN A 2 -17.17 -6.30 3.54
CA ASN A 2 -15.83 -5.77 3.82
C ASN A 2 -14.67 -6.64 3.30
N THR A 3 -14.79 -7.97 3.39
CA THR A 3 -13.80 -8.91 2.84
C THR A 3 -13.57 -8.70 1.34
N TYR A 4 -14.60 -8.26 0.60
CA TYR A 4 -14.49 -8.07 -0.84
C TYR A 4 -13.59 -6.87 -1.20
N VAL A 5 -13.65 -5.78 -0.43
CA VAL A 5 -12.81 -4.58 -0.69
C VAL A 5 -11.34 -4.90 -0.46
N PHE A 6 -11.03 -5.54 0.68
CA PHE A 6 -9.67 -5.97 1.00
C PHE A 6 -9.10 -6.95 -0.04
N GLU A 7 -9.88 -7.95 -0.45
CA GLU A 7 -9.44 -8.90 -1.48
C GLU A 7 -9.27 -8.24 -2.86
N THR A 8 -10.06 -7.20 -3.17
CA THR A 8 -9.87 -6.37 -4.37
C THR A 8 -8.51 -5.67 -4.33
N ALA A 9 -8.16 -5.06 -3.20
CA ALA A 9 -6.84 -4.44 -3.00
C ALA A 9 -5.72 -5.47 -3.15
N ARG A 10 -5.84 -6.63 -2.49
CA ARG A 10 -4.84 -7.70 -2.58
C ARG A 10 -4.63 -8.16 -4.03
N ARG A 11 -5.71 -8.35 -4.79
CA ARG A 11 -5.64 -8.76 -6.20
C ARG A 11 -4.92 -7.71 -7.05
N LEU A 12 -5.35 -6.44 -6.96
CA LEU A 12 -4.78 -5.37 -7.78
C LEU A 12 -3.30 -5.08 -7.41
N LEU A 13 -2.95 -5.18 -6.13
CA LEU A 13 -1.56 -5.07 -5.70
C LEU A 13 -0.73 -6.27 -6.18
N THR A 14 -1.31 -7.46 -6.33
CA THR A 14 -0.62 -8.62 -6.92
C THR A 14 -0.21 -8.34 -8.38
N ASP A 15 -0.99 -7.55 -9.12
CA ASP A 15 -0.63 -7.17 -10.49
C ASP A 15 0.61 -6.24 -10.53
N ILE A 16 0.86 -5.47 -9.46
CA ILE A 16 2.01 -4.56 -9.36
C ILE A 16 3.23 -5.26 -8.74
N TYR A 17 3.04 -6.01 -7.67
CA TYR A 17 4.10 -6.54 -6.81
C TYR A 17 4.35 -8.05 -7.02
N GLY A 18 3.52 -8.70 -7.84
CA GLY A 18 3.42 -10.15 -7.94
C GLY A 18 2.86 -10.77 -6.66
N ALA A 19 3.07 -12.08 -6.48
CA ALA A 19 2.53 -12.82 -5.34
C ALA A 19 2.83 -12.13 -3.99
N LEU A 20 1.76 -11.85 -3.25
CA LEU A 20 1.82 -11.36 -1.88
C LEU A 20 1.69 -12.54 -0.91
N TYR A 21 2.51 -12.54 0.13
CA TYR A 21 2.57 -13.62 1.11
C TYR A 21 1.85 -13.21 2.39
N GLU A 22 1.06 -14.12 2.97
CA GLU A 22 0.41 -13.87 4.24
C GLU A 22 1.45 -13.70 5.36
N MET A 23 1.19 -12.76 6.26
CA MET A 23 2.03 -12.54 7.45
C MET A 23 1.72 -13.61 8.48
N GLU A 24 2.74 -14.07 9.22
CA GLU A 24 2.58 -15.11 10.26
C GLU A 24 1.55 -14.74 11.35
N SER A 25 1.38 -13.44 11.62
CA SER A 25 0.36 -12.95 12.55
C SER A 25 -1.07 -13.03 12.03
N GLY A 26 -1.28 -13.34 10.74
CA GLY A 26 -2.59 -13.26 10.08
C GLY A 26 -3.09 -11.83 9.86
N HIS A 27 -2.30 -10.82 10.20
CA HIS A 27 -2.71 -9.40 10.15
C HIS A 27 -2.73 -8.82 8.73
N GLY A 28 -2.27 -9.54 7.72
CA GLY A 28 -2.13 -8.97 6.39
C GLY A 28 -1.30 -9.79 5.43
N PHE A 29 -0.96 -9.16 4.31
CA PHE A 29 -0.10 -9.69 3.26
C PHE A 29 1.09 -8.78 3.01
N ARG A 30 2.17 -9.33 2.47
CA ARG A 30 3.40 -8.58 2.22
C ARG A 30 4.08 -8.94 0.91
N CYS A 31 4.72 -7.94 0.31
CA CYS A 31 5.82 -8.11 -0.62
C CYS A 31 7.11 -7.69 0.09
N VAL A 32 8.06 -8.61 0.27
CA VAL A 32 9.36 -8.33 0.89
C VAL A 32 10.50 -8.20 -0.14
N LYS A 33 10.18 -8.31 -1.43
CA LYS A 33 11.14 -8.21 -2.53
C LYS A 33 11.46 -6.75 -2.82
N ALA A 34 12.66 -6.31 -2.46
CA ALA A 34 13.07 -4.91 -2.61
C ALA A 34 13.09 -4.45 -4.08
N GLU A 35 13.42 -5.35 -5.01
CA GLU A 35 13.36 -5.08 -6.45
C GLU A 35 11.94 -4.83 -6.97
N ARG A 36 10.92 -5.23 -6.20
CA ARG A 36 9.52 -4.99 -6.50
C ARG A 36 8.91 -3.84 -5.68
N GLY A 37 9.65 -3.20 -4.79
CA GLY A 37 9.06 -2.28 -3.81
C GLY A 37 8.36 -3.06 -2.71
N GLN A 38 8.79 -2.86 -1.46
CA GLN A 38 8.25 -3.61 -0.33
C GLN A 38 6.97 -2.94 0.18
N ILE A 39 5.94 -3.76 0.37
CA ILE A 39 4.66 -3.30 0.91
C ILE A 39 4.17 -4.25 1.99
N PHE A 40 3.42 -3.70 2.95
CA PHE A 40 2.52 -4.45 3.83
C PHE A 40 1.09 -4.00 3.59
N LEU A 41 0.19 -4.94 3.35
CA LEU A 41 -1.24 -4.74 3.22
C LEU A 41 -1.92 -5.31 4.48
N TYR A 42 -2.38 -4.44 5.38
CA TYR A 42 -2.98 -4.81 6.66
C TYR A 42 -4.49 -4.97 6.59
N ARG A 43 -4.99 -6.05 7.20
CA ARG A 43 -6.41 -6.32 7.42
C ARG A 43 -6.96 -5.48 8.59
N PRO A 44 -8.29 -5.30 8.69
CA PRO A 44 -8.91 -4.62 9.83
C PRO A 44 -8.50 -5.16 11.21
N VAL A 45 -8.32 -6.49 11.31
CA VAL A 45 -7.88 -7.16 12.55
C VAL A 45 -6.50 -6.76 13.05
N ALA A 46 -5.71 -6.06 12.23
CA ALA A 46 -4.38 -5.58 12.59
C ALA A 46 -4.40 -4.32 13.49
N GLY A 47 -5.59 -3.77 13.80
CA GLY A 47 -5.73 -2.50 14.52
C GLY A 47 -5.46 -1.33 13.57
N LEU A 48 -6.30 -1.18 12.56
CA LEU A 48 -6.25 -0.04 11.63
C LEU A 48 -6.89 1.20 12.27
N ALA A 49 -6.66 2.36 11.67
CA ALA A 49 -7.40 3.56 12.04
C ALA A 49 -8.90 3.35 11.77
N GLU A 50 -9.74 3.98 12.58
CA GLU A 50 -11.19 3.80 12.53
C GLU A 50 -11.75 4.10 11.14
N GLY A 51 -12.65 3.23 10.66
CA GLY A 51 -13.29 3.34 9.35
C GLY A 51 -12.58 2.60 8.21
N ASN A 52 -11.27 2.35 8.30
CA ASN A 52 -10.52 1.68 7.24
C ASN A 52 -10.89 0.21 7.07
N LEU A 53 -11.08 -0.22 5.82
CA LEU A 53 -11.20 -1.64 5.45
C LEU A 53 -9.85 -2.28 5.12
N GLY A 54 -8.81 -1.47 4.96
CA GLY A 54 -7.42 -1.90 4.85
C GLY A 54 -6.47 -0.70 4.87
N GLU A 55 -5.20 -0.98 5.19
CA GLU A 55 -4.11 0.00 5.07
C GLU A 55 -2.94 -0.62 4.29
N ILE A 56 -2.29 0.17 3.45
CA ILE A 56 -1.08 -0.24 2.73
C ILE A 56 0.08 0.60 3.23
N ALA A 57 1.10 -0.05 3.80
CA ALA A 57 2.37 0.56 4.15
C ALA A 57 3.39 0.35 3.04
N PHE A 58 4.17 1.40 2.72
CA PHE A 58 5.14 1.40 1.63
C PHE A 58 6.55 1.70 2.11
N GLU A 59 7.50 0.83 1.81
CA GLU A 59 8.91 1.09 2.09
C GLU A 59 9.49 2.02 1.02
N ILE A 60 9.95 3.20 1.41
CA ILE A 60 10.31 4.28 0.46
C ILE A 60 11.51 3.91 -0.41
N GLU A 61 12.56 3.30 0.13
CA GLU A 61 13.83 3.13 -0.59
C GLU A 61 13.72 2.12 -1.74
N SER A 62 13.01 1.02 -1.51
CA SER A 62 12.72 -0.01 -2.51
C SER A 62 11.79 0.52 -3.60
N HIS A 63 10.82 1.38 -3.25
CA HIS A 63 10.00 2.07 -4.25
C HIS A 63 10.80 3.07 -5.07
N ALA A 64 11.69 3.84 -4.43
CA ALA A 64 12.58 4.77 -5.11
C ALA A 64 13.48 4.04 -6.11
N ARG A 65 14.11 2.95 -5.65
CA ARG A 65 14.95 2.08 -6.49
C ARG A 65 14.16 1.48 -7.66
N ARG A 66 12.97 0.94 -7.40
CA ARG A 66 12.13 0.34 -8.44
C ARG A 66 11.70 1.37 -9.49
N ALA A 67 11.33 2.56 -9.06
CA ALA A 67 10.88 3.63 -9.96
C ALA A 67 12.03 4.32 -10.70
N GLY A 68 13.29 4.07 -10.32
CA GLY A 68 14.44 4.84 -10.81
C GLY A 68 14.40 6.31 -10.37
N ARG A 69 13.79 6.58 -9.21
CA ARG A 69 13.54 7.93 -8.67
C ARG A 69 14.32 8.17 -7.38
N GLY A 70 14.41 9.43 -6.96
CA GLY A 70 15.03 9.79 -5.69
C GLY A 70 14.16 9.43 -4.48
N VAL A 71 14.79 9.20 -3.31
CA VAL A 71 14.09 8.94 -2.04
C VAL A 71 13.18 10.12 -1.64
N VAL A 72 13.65 11.36 -1.82
CA VAL A 72 12.88 12.58 -1.48
C VAL A 72 11.63 12.71 -2.34
N GLU A 73 11.77 12.47 -3.64
CA GLU A 73 10.69 12.48 -4.62
C GLU A 73 9.65 11.39 -4.31
N THR A 74 10.12 10.17 -4.06
CA THR A 74 9.27 9.03 -3.68
C THR A 74 8.50 9.31 -2.38
N ARG A 75 9.17 9.89 -1.37
CA ARG A 75 8.52 10.29 -0.12
C ARG A 75 7.49 11.41 -0.35
N HIS A 76 7.73 12.32 -1.29
CA HIS A 76 6.77 13.34 -1.65
C HIS A 76 5.52 12.73 -2.29
N PHE A 77 5.70 11.82 -3.25
CA PHE A 77 4.60 11.07 -3.88
C PHE A 77 3.72 10.37 -2.85
N PHE A 78 4.29 9.55 -1.96
CA PHE A 78 3.48 8.83 -0.96
C PHE A 78 2.79 9.76 0.05
N ARG A 79 3.37 10.93 0.36
CA ARG A 79 2.70 11.95 1.16
C ARG A 79 1.49 12.53 0.43
N GLN A 80 1.63 12.86 -0.85
CA GLN A 80 0.51 13.34 -1.66
C GLN A 80 -0.59 12.28 -1.78
N LEU A 81 -0.22 11.02 -2.02
CA LEU A 81 -1.16 9.92 -2.12
C LEU A 81 -1.92 9.69 -0.80
N LYS A 82 -1.24 9.80 0.34
CA LYS A 82 -1.89 9.78 1.66
C LYS A 82 -2.85 10.95 1.88
N VAL A 83 -2.48 12.16 1.47
CA VAL A 83 -3.37 13.33 1.55
C VAL A 83 -4.60 13.12 0.66
N ALA A 84 -4.40 12.61 -0.56
CA ALA A 84 -5.47 12.33 -1.50
C ALA A 84 -6.43 11.25 -1.02
N SER A 85 -5.95 10.23 -0.31
CA SER A 85 -6.83 9.21 0.28
C SER A 85 -7.74 9.77 1.37
N GLY A 86 -7.34 10.85 2.06
CA GLY A 86 -8.14 11.48 3.12
C GLY A 86 -8.30 10.64 4.41
N HIS A 87 -7.92 9.37 4.38
CA HIS A 87 -8.08 8.44 5.50
C HIS A 87 -7.05 8.64 6.61
N PRO A 88 -7.47 8.59 7.89
CA PRO A 88 -6.54 8.43 8.99
C PRO A 88 -5.81 7.09 8.81
N THR A 89 -4.57 7.01 9.30
CA THR A 89 -3.82 5.75 9.29
C THR A 89 -3.04 5.63 10.57
N GLU A 90 -2.97 4.43 11.12
CA GLU A 90 -2.11 4.18 12.27
C GLU A 90 -0.64 4.29 11.88
N ARG A 91 0.20 4.72 12.83
CA ARG A 91 1.65 4.67 12.64
C ARG A 91 2.15 3.29 13.04
N ASP A 92 2.94 2.67 12.18
CA ASP A 92 3.74 1.53 12.62
C ASP A 92 4.89 2.07 13.49
N SER A 93 4.91 1.76 14.78
CA SER A 93 6.00 2.19 15.67
C SER A 93 7.33 1.54 15.31
N ARG A 94 7.31 0.44 14.56
CA ARG A 94 8.51 -0.30 14.12
C ARG A 94 9.09 0.25 12.82
N TYR A 95 8.28 0.87 11.97
CA TYR A 95 8.67 1.33 10.64
C TYR A 95 8.06 2.71 10.32
N ASP A 96 8.88 3.71 9.99
CA ASP A 96 8.41 5.03 9.50
C ASP A 96 7.97 4.98 8.02
N TRP A 97 7.22 3.95 7.66
CA TRP A 97 6.70 3.76 6.31
C TRP A 97 5.38 4.53 6.17
N PRO A 98 5.19 5.34 5.12
CA PRO A 98 3.88 5.93 4.86
C PRO A 98 2.83 4.84 4.70
N ARG A 99 1.67 5.07 5.33
CA ARG A 99 0.48 4.25 5.19
C ARG A 99 -0.62 4.99 4.46
N ILE A 100 -1.41 4.24 3.69
CA ILE A 100 -2.57 4.74 2.95
C ILE A 100 -3.75 3.84 3.27
N GLY A 101 -4.81 4.42 3.84
CA GLY A 101 -6.06 3.73 4.15
C GLY A 101 -7.03 3.74 2.98
N PHE A 102 -7.99 2.82 3.00
CA PHE A 102 -9.10 2.76 2.04
C PHE A 102 -10.34 2.12 2.68
N THR A 103 -11.50 2.48 2.16
CA THR A 103 -12.83 2.10 2.67
C THR A 103 -13.73 1.50 1.60
N ASP A 104 -13.47 1.74 0.31
CA ASP A 104 -14.20 1.15 -0.81
C ASP A 104 -13.28 0.71 -1.96
N LYS A 105 -13.87 0.23 -3.07
CA LYS A 105 -13.10 -0.32 -4.20
C LYS A 105 -12.59 0.78 -5.13
N GLU A 106 -13.33 1.87 -5.21
CA GLU A 106 -13.05 3.04 -6.03
C GLU A 106 -11.76 3.68 -5.54
N GLU A 107 -11.61 3.84 -4.23
CA GLU A 107 -10.39 4.30 -3.56
C GLU A 107 -9.21 3.36 -3.81
N VAL A 108 -9.42 2.04 -3.64
CA VAL A 108 -8.39 1.04 -3.95
C VAL A 108 -7.91 1.17 -5.39
N THR A 109 -8.86 1.34 -6.33
CA THR A 109 -8.56 1.47 -7.75
C THR A 109 -7.78 2.75 -8.04
N ALA A 110 -8.15 3.88 -7.42
CA ALA A 110 -7.44 5.13 -7.54
C ALA A 110 -6.00 5.03 -7.00
N ILE A 111 -5.80 4.43 -5.83
CA ILE A 111 -4.47 4.18 -5.24
C ILE A 111 -3.61 3.34 -6.21
N VAL A 112 -4.17 2.24 -6.72
CA VAL A 112 -3.48 1.32 -7.65
C VAL A 112 -3.10 2.03 -8.96
N LEU A 113 -3.97 2.91 -9.47
CA LEU A 113 -3.71 3.67 -10.70
C LEU A 113 -2.53 4.64 -10.51
N GLU A 114 -2.50 5.37 -9.40
CA GLU A 114 -1.39 6.26 -9.05
C GLU A 114 -0.08 5.49 -8.86
N LEU A 115 -0.12 4.32 -8.22
CA LEU A 115 1.04 3.44 -8.08
C LEU A 115 1.57 2.96 -9.42
N LYS A 116 0.69 2.52 -10.32
CA LYS A 116 1.04 2.09 -11.68
C LYS A 116 1.72 3.21 -12.47
N ALA A 117 1.15 4.41 -12.42
CA ALA A 117 1.72 5.59 -13.05
C ALA A 117 3.10 5.95 -12.48
N PHE A 118 3.23 5.96 -11.15
CA PHE A 118 4.49 6.27 -10.47
C PHE A 118 5.62 5.27 -10.79
N LEU A 119 5.28 3.98 -10.80
CA LEU A 119 6.21 2.87 -11.05
C LEU A 119 6.45 2.59 -12.54
N GLY A 120 5.71 3.24 -13.45
CA GLY A 120 5.82 3.02 -14.88
C GLY A 120 5.37 1.62 -15.33
N VAL A 121 4.45 0.98 -14.60
CA VAL A 121 3.97 -0.38 -14.91
C VAL A 121 2.51 -0.35 -15.34
N GLY A 122 2.24 -0.77 -16.59
CA GLY A 122 0.92 -1.12 -17.15
C GLY A 122 -0.19 -0.08 -16.96
N ARG A 123 -0.55 0.64 -18.04
CA ARG A 123 -1.93 1.17 -18.18
C ARG A 123 -2.87 0.02 -18.49
#